data_AF-A0A953Z695-F1
#
_entry.id   AF-A0A953Z695-F1
#
_cell.length_a   1.000
_cell.length_b   1.000
_cell.length_c   1.000
_cell.angle_alpha   90.00
_cell.angle_beta   90.00
_cell.angle_gamma   90.00
#
_symmetry.space_group_name_H-M   'P 1'
#
loop_
_entity.id
_entity.type
_entity.pdbx_description
1 polymer ?
#
loop_
_entity_poly.entity_id
_entity_poly.type
_entity_poly.pdbx_seq_one_letter_code
_entity_poly.pdbx_strand_id
1 'polypeptide(L)'
;MKAHIHAPRRPEMSGFTLVEVIVVLGVILMLAGIAVPMISSYVDDGKRARAEAEVKMLGAALTSVYKDVGVFATRGRNGSNGTLYALFSGPTMPTSNPFAANHSFSNWARHATRGDLMDHHLLENAPGGQTSAAYDTSGSTQWRGPYVAGSTPLDPWGRPYVASVIGSWYSHATRYKRMYVLSAGPNGRIDTDRDSTATTEIAGDDIGMILSQQK
;
A
#
# COMPACT_ATOMS: atom_id res chain seq x y z
N MET A 1 59.40 -69.42 -19.54
CA MET A 1 59.08 -68.00 -19.80
C MET A 1 57.79 -67.64 -19.06
N LYS A 2 57.84 -66.84 -17.99
CA LYS A 2 56.65 -66.35 -17.27
C LYS A 2 56.47 -64.86 -17.59
N ALA A 3 55.33 -64.50 -18.18
CA ALA A 3 54.98 -63.11 -18.48
C ALA A 3 54.37 -62.45 -17.23
N HIS A 4 54.97 -61.35 -16.77
CA HIS A 4 54.43 -60.52 -15.69
C HIS A 4 53.43 -59.50 -16.27
N ILE A 5 52.15 -59.65 -15.93
CA ILE A 5 51.08 -58.71 -16.31
C ILE A 5 51.11 -57.53 -15.33
N HIS A 6 51.31 -56.31 -15.81
CA HIS A 6 51.21 -55.08 -15.03
C HIS A 6 49.75 -54.60 -15.00
N ALA A 7 49.14 -54.58 -13.81
CA ALA A 7 47.82 -53.99 -13.63
C ALA A 7 47.89 -52.45 -13.69
N PRO A 8 46.90 -51.76 -14.31
CA PRO A 8 46.86 -50.30 -14.35
C PRO A 8 46.60 -49.70 -12.96
N ARG A 9 47.38 -48.68 -12.58
CA ARG A 9 47.19 -47.93 -11.33
C ARG A 9 45.91 -47.10 -11.43
N ARG A 10 45.02 -47.24 -10.44
CA ARG A 10 43.84 -46.37 -10.31
C ARG A 10 44.32 -44.95 -9.97
N PRO A 11 43.73 -43.89 -10.55
CA PRO A 11 44.05 -42.53 -10.16
C PRO A 11 43.64 -42.32 -8.69
N GLU A 12 44.59 -41.87 -7.88
CA GLU A 12 44.36 -41.46 -6.49
C GLU A 12 43.39 -40.28 -6.48
N MET A 13 42.20 -40.47 -5.92
CA MET A 13 41.28 -39.38 -5.64
C MET A 13 41.84 -38.60 -4.44
N SER A 14 42.49 -37.46 -4.71
CA SER A 14 42.96 -36.56 -3.65
C SER A 14 41.76 -36.04 -2.85
N GLY A 15 41.71 -36.33 -1.56
CA GLY A 15 40.68 -35.82 -0.64
C GLY A 15 40.90 -34.35 -0.26
N PHE A 16 39.81 -33.64 0.05
CA PHE A 16 39.86 -32.25 0.53
C PHE A 16 40.58 -32.13 1.86
N THR A 17 41.41 -31.10 2.01
CA THR A 17 42.11 -30.83 3.28
C THR A 17 41.23 -30.02 4.24
N LEU A 18 41.41 -30.21 5.55
CA LEU A 18 40.67 -29.46 6.58
C LEU A 18 40.94 -27.94 6.51
N VAL A 19 42.14 -27.57 6.08
CA VAL A 19 42.54 -26.16 5.87
C VAL A 19 41.75 -25.52 4.72
N GLU A 20 41.55 -26.25 3.62
CA GLU A 20 40.81 -25.76 2.46
C GLU A 20 39.35 -25.45 2.82
N VAL A 21 38.71 -26.33 3.60
CA VAL A 21 37.33 -26.10 4.07
C VAL A 21 37.25 -24.90 5.01
N ILE A 22 38.22 -24.71 5.92
CA ILE A 22 38.22 -23.55 6.84
C ILE A 22 38.39 -22.23 6.08
N VAL A 23 39.31 -22.17 5.11
CA VAL A 23 39.52 -20.96 4.31
C VAL A 23 38.28 -20.64 3.49
N VAL A 24 37.68 -21.65 2.86
CA VAL A 24 36.44 -21.49 2.07
C VAL A 24 35.29 -20.99 2.95
N LEU A 25 35.08 -21.61 4.12
CA LEU A 25 34.05 -21.16 5.07
C LEU A 25 34.32 -19.73 5.57
N GLY A 26 35.58 -19.38 5.84
CA GLY A 26 35.96 -18.03 6.25
C GLY A 26 35.59 -16.98 5.20
N VAL A 27 35.89 -17.25 3.92
CA VAL A 27 35.53 -16.35 2.82
C VAL A 27 34.01 -16.28 2.61
N ILE A 28 33.30 -17.41 2.68
CA ILE A 28 31.84 -17.43 2.54
C ILE A 28 31.17 -16.62 3.66
N LEU A 29 31.61 -16.77 4.91
CA LEU A 29 31.05 -16.01 6.04
C LEU A 29 31.35 -14.51 5.92
N MET A 30 32.54 -14.15 5.44
CA MET A 30 32.89 -12.76 5.18
C MET A 30 32.01 -12.15 4.08
N LEU A 31 31.86 -12.85 2.94
CA LEU A 31 31.02 -12.38 1.82
C LEU A 31 29.54 -12.32 2.21
N ALA A 32 29.05 -13.32 2.94
CA ALA A 32 27.68 -13.34 3.44
C ALA A 32 27.39 -12.17 4.39
N GLY A 33 28.35 -11.82 5.25
CA GLY A 33 28.24 -10.66 6.14
C GLY A 33 28.03 -9.34 5.43
N ILE A 34 28.64 -9.16 4.24
CA ILE A 34 28.50 -7.94 3.43
C ILE A 34 27.22 -7.97 2.58
N ALA A 35 26.84 -9.13 2.06
CA ALA A 35 25.73 -9.26 1.11
C ALA A 35 24.34 -8.99 1.74
N VAL A 36 24.12 -9.39 3.00
CA VAL A 36 22.82 -9.27 3.68
C VAL A 36 22.28 -7.83 3.77
N PRO A 37 23.02 -6.84 4.32
CA PRO A 37 22.50 -5.47 4.44
C PRO A 37 22.23 -4.81 3.08
N MET A 38 23.04 -5.15 2.05
CA MET A 38 22.89 -4.62 0.70
C MET A 38 21.58 -5.09 0.03
N ILE A 39 21.22 -6.38 0.18
CA ILE A 39 19.98 -6.91 -0.39
C ILE A 39 18.75 -6.27 0.29
N SER A 40 18.81 -6.02 1.61
CA SER A 40 17.69 -5.40 2.34
C SER A 40 17.36 -4.01 1.79
N SER A 41 18.34 -3.14 1.56
CA SER A 41 18.10 -1.80 1.05
C SER A 41 17.50 -1.80 -0.35
N TYR A 42 17.94 -2.69 -1.25
CA TYR A 42 17.37 -2.80 -2.59
C TYR A 42 15.92 -3.26 -2.58
N VAL A 43 15.57 -4.18 -1.68
CA VAL A 43 14.18 -4.61 -1.50
C VAL A 43 13.34 -3.46 -0.94
N ASP A 44 13.85 -2.72 0.04
CA ASP A 44 13.12 -1.60 0.65
C ASP A 44 12.87 -0.46 -0.34
N ASP A 45 13.84 -0.13 -1.19
CA ASP A 45 13.67 0.85 -2.27
C ASP A 45 12.65 0.39 -3.31
N GLY A 46 12.68 -0.90 -3.66
CA GLY A 46 11.67 -1.51 -4.53
C GLY A 46 10.26 -1.46 -3.95
N LYS A 47 10.12 -1.69 -2.64
CA LYS A 47 8.85 -1.52 -1.91
C LYS A 47 8.38 -0.07 -1.99
N ARG A 48 9.24 0.92 -1.67
CA ARG A 48 8.85 2.34 -1.73
C ARG A 48 8.39 2.76 -3.13
N ALA A 49 9.16 2.41 -4.16
CA ALA A 49 8.82 2.73 -5.54
C ALA A 49 7.48 2.10 -5.99
N ARG A 50 7.24 0.85 -5.57
CA ARG A 50 5.94 0.20 -5.80
C ARG A 50 4.81 0.95 -5.08
N ALA A 51 5.01 1.31 -3.82
CA ALA A 51 3.99 2.02 -3.05
C ALA A 51 3.63 3.37 -3.67
N GLU A 52 4.62 4.12 -4.16
CA GLU A 52 4.39 5.39 -4.87
C GLU A 52 3.58 5.21 -6.16
N ALA A 53 3.86 4.15 -6.92
CA ALA A 53 3.11 3.84 -8.14
C ALA A 53 1.66 3.45 -7.83
N GLU A 54 1.45 2.60 -6.82
CA GLU A 54 0.12 2.14 -6.40
C GLU A 54 -0.71 3.30 -5.83
N VAL A 55 -0.13 4.18 -5.02
CA VAL A 55 -0.77 5.42 -4.54
C VAL A 55 -1.25 6.29 -5.70
N LYS A 56 -0.41 6.48 -6.73
CA LYS A 56 -0.77 7.27 -7.93
C LYS A 56 -1.92 6.62 -8.70
N MET A 57 -1.90 5.30 -8.87
CA MET A 57 -3.00 4.58 -9.50
C MET A 57 -4.31 4.72 -8.73
N LEU A 58 -4.28 4.49 -7.41
CA LEU A 58 -5.46 4.62 -6.56
C LEU A 58 -6.00 6.06 -6.57
N GLY A 59 -5.12 7.06 -6.50
CA GLY A 59 -5.51 8.46 -6.59
C GLY A 59 -6.15 8.82 -7.93
N ALA A 60 -5.64 8.30 -9.04
CA ALA A 60 -6.23 8.47 -10.36
C ALA A 60 -7.63 7.80 -10.46
N ALA A 61 -7.79 6.60 -9.90
CA ALA A 61 -9.07 5.89 -9.89
C ALA A 61 -10.12 6.64 -9.06
N LEU A 62 -9.78 7.07 -7.84
CA LEU A 62 -10.67 7.85 -6.99
C LEU A 62 -11.03 9.21 -7.60
N THR A 63 -10.09 9.84 -8.32
CA THR A 63 -10.36 11.05 -9.10
C THR A 63 -11.31 10.78 -10.26
N SER A 64 -11.22 9.62 -10.90
CA SER A 64 -12.10 9.23 -12.00
C SER A 64 -13.53 9.00 -11.53
N VAL A 65 -13.71 8.29 -10.40
CA VAL A 65 -15.02 8.20 -9.74
C VAL A 65 -15.58 9.58 -9.46
N TYR A 66 -14.79 10.46 -8.82
CA TYR A 66 -15.25 11.82 -8.51
C TYR A 66 -15.72 12.60 -9.75
N LYS A 67 -14.98 12.50 -10.87
CA LYS A 67 -15.34 13.16 -12.13
C LYS A 67 -16.66 12.65 -12.70
N ASP A 68 -16.93 11.36 -12.55
CA ASP A 68 -18.13 10.73 -13.09
C ASP A 68 -19.35 10.95 -12.19
N VAL A 69 -19.23 10.73 -10.88
CA VAL A 69 -20.40 10.80 -9.97
C VAL A 69 -20.57 12.16 -9.30
N GLY A 70 -19.59 13.07 -9.44
CA GLY A 70 -19.61 14.42 -8.87
C GLY A 70 -19.41 14.49 -7.35
N VAL A 71 -19.29 13.33 -6.68
CA VAL A 71 -19.07 13.20 -5.23
C VAL A 71 -17.82 12.38 -4.96
N PHE A 72 -17.08 12.75 -3.91
CA PHE A 72 -15.93 11.92 -3.51
C PHE A 72 -16.42 10.55 -3.09
N ALA A 73 -15.57 9.54 -3.27
CA ALA A 73 -15.79 8.19 -2.79
C ALA A 73 -15.69 8.11 -1.25
N THR A 74 -16.45 8.94 -0.55
CA THR A 74 -16.53 9.00 0.91
C THR A 74 -17.98 9.23 1.36
N ARG A 75 -18.93 8.85 0.50
CA ARG A 75 -20.37 8.92 0.79
C ARG A 75 -20.85 7.63 1.44
N GLY A 76 -21.31 7.73 2.69
CA GLY A 76 -22.02 6.66 3.38
C GLY A 76 -23.53 6.72 3.09
N ARG A 77 -24.25 5.63 3.38
CA ARG A 77 -25.69 5.40 3.08
C ARG A 77 -26.64 6.57 3.35
N ASN A 78 -26.35 7.47 4.29
CA ASN A 78 -27.22 8.61 4.61
C ASN A 78 -27.02 9.84 3.71
N GLY A 79 -26.24 9.75 2.63
CA GLY A 79 -26.16 10.79 1.60
C GLY A 79 -25.71 12.17 2.09
N SER A 80 -25.21 12.26 3.32
CA SER A 80 -24.68 13.49 3.87
C SER A 80 -23.22 13.61 3.43
N ASN A 81 -22.89 14.67 2.71
CA ASN A 81 -21.52 14.97 2.36
C ASN A 81 -20.65 15.02 3.63
N GLY A 82 -19.57 14.24 3.68
CA GLY A 82 -18.59 14.24 4.77
C GLY A 82 -18.90 13.33 5.98
N THR A 83 -19.51 12.16 5.75
CA THR A 83 -19.74 11.16 6.82
C THR A 83 -18.94 9.85 6.68
N LEU A 84 -18.32 9.52 5.53
CA LEU A 84 -17.22 8.55 5.52
C LEU A 84 -15.90 9.28 5.66
N TYR A 85 -15.09 8.76 6.56
CA TYR A 85 -13.90 9.42 7.03
C TYR A 85 -12.61 8.77 6.50
N ALA A 86 -12.67 7.51 6.05
CA ALA A 86 -11.56 6.80 5.43
C ALA A 86 -12.04 5.69 4.49
N LEU A 87 -11.34 5.52 3.36
CA LEU A 87 -11.41 4.33 2.52
C LEU A 87 -10.18 3.48 2.69
N PHE A 88 -10.35 2.17 2.66
CA PHE A 88 -9.26 1.21 2.78
C PHE A 88 -9.15 0.37 1.51
N SER A 89 -7.93 0.16 1.03
CA SER A 89 -7.70 -0.81 -0.03
C SER A 89 -7.68 -2.25 0.51
N GLY A 90 -7.70 -3.21 -0.41
CA GLY A 90 -7.63 -4.62 -0.09
C GLY A 90 -9.00 -5.27 0.13
N PRO A 91 -9.01 -6.60 0.35
CA PRO A 91 -10.22 -7.41 0.24
C PRO A 91 -11.11 -7.36 1.49
N THR A 92 -10.60 -6.84 2.61
CA THR A 92 -11.29 -6.91 3.90
C THR A 92 -11.07 -5.66 4.71
N MET A 93 -12.14 -5.23 5.39
CA MET A 93 -12.07 -4.14 6.34
C MET A 93 -11.12 -4.44 7.49
N PRO A 94 -10.25 -3.49 7.88
CA PRO A 94 -9.41 -3.69 9.06
C PRO A 94 -10.24 -3.71 10.35
N THR A 95 -10.18 -4.82 11.08
CA THR A 95 -10.89 -5.02 12.37
C THR A 95 -10.26 -4.27 13.54
N SER A 96 -9.01 -3.82 13.38
CA SER A 96 -8.25 -3.02 14.33
C SER A 96 -7.71 -1.77 13.65
N ASN A 97 -7.41 -0.72 14.42
CA ASN A 97 -6.64 0.42 13.90
C ASN A 97 -5.30 -0.12 13.35
N PRO A 98 -5.05 -0.07 12.02
CA PRO A 98 -3.82 -0.63 11.47
C PRO A 98 -2.58 0.18 11.84
N PHE A 99 -2.73 1.35 12.50
CA PHE A 99 -1.72 2.41 12.53
C PHE A 99 -1.38 2.99 13.94
N ALA A 100 -1.38 2.21 15.04
CA ALA A 100 -1.04 2.73 16.38
C ALA A 100 0.50 2.88 16.59
N ALA A 101 1.06 3.94 17.18
CA ALA A 101 0.56 4.96 18.12
C ALA A 101 1.06 6.39 17.82
N ASN A 102 0.26 7.39 18.26
CA ASN A 102 0.50 8.84 18.37
C ASN A 102 0.10 9.80 17.23
N HIS A 103 -0.73 9.40 16.25
CA HIS A 103 -1.43 10.37 15.40
C HIS A 103 -2.95 10.18 15.47
N SER A 104 -3.65 11.29 15.78
CA SER A 104 -5.09 11.30 16.03
C SER A 104 -5.89 11.42 14.73
N PHE A 105 -5.87 10.37 13.90
CA PHE A 105 -7.01 10.01 13.02
C PHE A 105 -8.16 9.44 13.86
N SER A 106 -8.43 10.10 14.99
CA SER A 106 -9.28 9.67 16.08
C SER A 106 -10.66 9.26 15.55
N ASN A 107 -11.02 8.00 15.79
CA ASN A 107 -12.36 7.39 15.63
C ASN A 107 -12.89 7.16 14.20
N TRP A 108 -12.12 7.41 13.13
CA TRP A 108 -12.62 7.32 11.75
C TRP A 108 -12.76 5.89 11.21
N ALA A 109 -11.92 4.96 11.67
CA ALA A 109 -11.82 3.58 11.20
C ALA A 109 -12.53 2.55 12.10
N ARG A 110 -13.57 2.94 12.87
CA ARG A 110 -14.34 1.96 13.65
C ARG A 110 -15.29 1.18 12.72
N HIS A 111 -14.68 0.22 12.02
CA HIS A 111 -15.09 -1.08 11.45
C HIS A 111 -16.54 -1.34 10.93
N ALA A 112 -17.45 -0.37 10.90
CA ALA A 112 -18.78 -0.57 10.30
C ALA A 112 -19.55 0.72 10.02
N THR A 113 -19.25 1.82 10.75
CA THR A 113 -20.11 3.01 10.72
C THR A 113 -19.52 4.17 9.92
N ARG A 114 -18.20 4.21 9.72
CA ARG A 114 -17.48 5.43 9.27
C ARG A 114 -16.34 5.20 8.27
N GLY A 115 -15.99 3.95 7.96
CA GLY A 115 -15.04 3.59 6.91
C GLY A 115 -15.71 2.74 5.84
N ASP A 116 -15.19 2.76 4.61
CA ASP A 116 -15.59 1.85 3.53
C ASP A 116 -14.39 1.20 2.80
N LEU A 117 -14.61 0.13 2.02
CA LEU A 117 -13.58 -0.42 1.13
C LEU A 117 -13.51 0.38 -0.16
N MET A 118 -12.31 0.60 -0.69
CA MET A 118 -12.12 1.21 -2.01
C MET A 118 -12.81 0.38 -3.10
N ASP A 119 -12.78 -0.95 -2.98
CA ASP A 119 -13.40 -1.88 -3.93
C ASP A 119 -14.91 -1.63 -4.08
N HIS A 120 -15.63 -1.35 -2.98
CA HIS A 120 -17.04 -1.01 -3.01
C HIS A 120 -17.35 0.22 -3.88
N HIS A 121 -16.44 1.19 -3.93
CA HIS A 121 -16.63 2.41 -4.72
C HIS A 121 -16.02 2.32 -6.13
N LEU A 122 -14.85 1.69 -6.26
CA LEU A 122 -14.07 1.66 -7.49
C LEU A 122 -14.46 0.49 -8.41
N LEU A 123 -14.98 -0.61 -7.86
CA LEU A 123 -15.25 -1.85 -8.60
C LEU A 123 -16.73 -2.20 -8.62
N GLU A 124 -17.37 -2.16 -7.45
CA GLU A 124 -18.66 -2.84 -7.26
C GLU A 124 -19.87 -1.92 -7.39
N ASN A 125 -19.67 -0.60 -7.38
CA ASN A 125 -20.74 0.38 -7.22
C ASN A 125 -21.69 0.03 -6.03
N ALA A 126 -21.10 -0.39 -4.91
CA ALA A 126 -21.81 -0.78 -3.70
C ALA A 126 -21.30 -0.04 -2.44
N PRO A 127 -21.29 1.32 -2.41
CA PRO A 127 -20.87 2.09 -1.25
C PRO A 127 -21.45 1.57 0.08
N GLY A 128 -20.59 1.36 1.07
CA GLY A 128 -20.90 0.78 2.38
C GLY A 128 -21.18 -0.72 2.35
N GLY A 129 -20.80 -1.42 1.27
CA GLY A 129 -21.15 -2.82 1.02
C GLY A 129 -22.64 -3.02 0.73
N GLN A 130 -23.35 -1.98 0.28
CA GLN A 130 -24.80 -1.99 0.11
C GLN A 130 -25.20 -1.66 -1.34
N THR A 131 -26.11 -2.46 -1.89
CA THR A 131 -26.64 -2.25 -3.24
C THR A 131 -27.65 -1.11 -3.33
N SER A 132 -28.34 -0.79 -2.24
CA SER A 132 -29.31 0.32 -2.19
C SER A 132 -28.68 1.71 -2.09
N ALA A 133 -27.37 1.79 -1.92
CA ALA A 133 -26.60 3.03 -1.78
C ALA A 133 -25.62 3.25 -2.93
N ALA A 134 -25.86 2.59 -4.06
CA ALA A 134 -25.09 2.73 -5.30
C ALA A 134 -25.12 4.17 -5.84
N TYR A 135 -24.07 4.54 -6.54
CA TYR A 135 -24.08 5.71 -7.39
C TYR A 135 -25.04 5.51 -8.57
N ASP A 136 -25.59 6.61 -9.08
CA ASP A 136 -26.49 6.58 -10.23
C ASP A 136 -25.78 5.91 -11.43
N THR A 137 -26.49 5.04 -12.14
CA THR A 137 -25.96 4.34 -13.33
C THR A 137 -26.50 4.93 -14.63
N SER A 138 -27.20 6.07 -14.54
CA SER A 138 -27.79 6.78 -15.66
C SER A 138 -27.64 8.29 -15.52
N GLY A 139 -27.49 9.01 -16.62
CA GLY A 139 -27.43 10.47 -16.65
C GLY A 139 -26.01 11.02 -16.78
N SER A 140 -25.87 12.33 -16.63
CA SER A 140 -24.57 13.01 -16.78
C SER A 140 -23.58 12.68 -15.67
N THR A 141 -24.08 12.45 -14.45
CA THR A 141 -23.28 12.11 -13.26
C THR A 141 -23.37 10.63 -12.89
N GLN A 142 -23.29 9.76 -13.89
CA GLN A 142 -23.40 8.32 -13.70
C GLN A 142 -22.04 7.69 -13.38
N TRP A 143 -22.04 6.67 -12.53
CA TRP A 143 -20.91 5.78 -12.33
C TRP A 143 -20.66 4.98 -13.62
N ARG A 144 -19.41 5.02 -14.10
CA ARG A 144 -18.96 4.39 -15.34
C ARG A 144 -17.94 3.28 -15.10
N GLY A 145 -17.71 2.93 -13.83
CA GLY A 145 -16.69 1.97 -13.41
C GLY A 145 -16.95 0.53 -13.92
N PRO A 146 -15.99 -0.39 -13.75
CA PRO A 146 -14.87 -0.35 -12.79
C PRO A 146 -13.74 0.62 -13.12
N TYR A 147 -13.12 1.21 -12.09
CA TYR A 147 -12.04 2.21 -12.20
C TYR A 147 -10.64 1.68 -11.90
N VAL A 148 -10.55 0.45 -11.41
CA VAL A 148 -9.31 -0.30 -11.20
C VAL A 148 -9.47 -1.70 -11.76
N ALA A 149 -8.37 -2.34 -12.13
CA ALA A 149 -8.38 -3.71 -12.63
C ALA A 149 -8.19 -4.69 -11.47
N GLY A 150 -9.21 -5.51 -11.19
CA GLY A 150 -9.20 -6.43 -10.05
C GLY A 150 -9.32 -5.70 -8.71
N SER A 151 -9.06 -6.40 -7.60
CA SER A 151 -9.12 -5.82 -6.25
C SER A 151 -8.06 -4.73 -6.05
N THR A 152 -8.35 -3.74 -5.23
CA THR A 152 -7.32 -2.77 -4.83
C THR A 152 -6.18 -3.46 -4.06
N PRO A 153 -4.91 -3.10 -4.32
CA PRO A 153 -3.77 -3.77 -3.73
C PRO A 153 -3.60 -3.43 -2.25
N LEU A 154 -2.89 -4.31 -1.53
CA LEU A 154 -2.26 -3.94 -0.26
C LEU A 154 -0.90 -3.30 -0.55
N ASP A 155 -0.44 -2.48 0.39
CA ASP A 155 0.90 -1.92 0.32
C ASP A 155 1.98 -3.02 0.37
N PRO A 156 3.23 -2.69 0.03
CA PRO A 156 4.32 -3.67 0.01
C PRO A 156 4.69 -4.26 1.38
N TRP A 157 4.12 -3.73 2.47
CA TRP A 157 4.26 -4.23 3.84
C TRP A 157 3.01 -5.02 4.29
N GLY A 158 2.06 -5.27 3.38
CA GLY A 158 0.86 -6.09 3.61
C GLY A 158 -0.28 -5.35 4.31
N ARG A 159 -0.26 -4.02 4.35
CA ARG A 159 -1.27 -3.19 5.00
C ARG A 159 -2.14 -2.48 3.96
N PRO A 160 -3.38 -2.11 4.31
CA PRO A 160 -4.23 -1.37 3.39
C PRO A 160 -3.71 0.06 3.19
N TYR A 161 -3.81 0.56 1.96
CA TYR A 161 -3.76 1.99 1.68
C TYR A 161 -4.97 2.68 2.30
N VAL A 162 -4.80 3.93 2.70
CA VAL A 162 -5.86 4.78 3.26
C VAL A 162 -6.12 5.94 2.33
N ALA A 163 -7.38 6.14 1.94
CA ALA A 163 -7.81 7.41 1.38
C ALA A 163 -8.67 8.19 2.37
N SER A 164 -8.30 9.43 2.65
CA SER A 164 -9.02 10.31 3.59
C SER A 164 -9.43 11.60 2.88
N VAL A 165 -10.69 11.99 3.01
CA VAL A 165 -11.20 13.26 2.46
C VAL A 165 -11.43 14.24 3.60
N ILE A 166 -10.72 15.37 3.58
CA ILE A 166 -11.06 16.50 4.45
C ILE A 166 -12.28 17.20 3.82
N GLY A 167 -13.47 16.70 4.17
CA GLY A 167 -14.73 17.36 3.86
C GLY A 167 -14.93 18.60 4.73
N SER A 168 -15.62 19.59 4.21
CA SER A 168 -15.82 20.96 4.73
C SER A 168 -16.46 21.15 6.13
N TRP A 169 -16.30 20.21 7.05
CA TRP A 169 -16.75 20.29 8.46
C TRP A 169 -15.83 21.12 9.34
N TYR A 170 -14.60 21.41 8.91
CA TYR A 170 -13.70 22.32 9.59
C TYR A 170 -13.80 23.72 8.96
N SER A 171 -13.85 24.75 9.79
CA SER A 171 -13.88 26.17 9.41
C SER A 171 -12.73 26.57 8.46
N HIS A 172 -11.67 25.76 8.39
CA HIS A 172 -10.49 25.93 7.53
C HIS A 172 -10.56 25.15 6.19
N ALA A 173 -11.53 24.26 5.99
CA ALA A 173 -11.74 23.48 4.76
C ALA A 173 -12.60 24.21 3.70
N THR A 174 -12.72 25.54 3.84
CA THR A 174 -13.56 26.39 2.99
C THR A 174 -12.95 26.71 1.62
N ARG A 175 -11.68 26.35 1.37
CA ARG A 175 -10.96 26.67 0.12
C ARG A 175 -10.48 25.47 -0.70
N TYR A 176 -10.42 24.27 -0.12
CA TYR A 176 -9.98 23.06 -0.82
C TYR A 176 -10.76 21.83 -0.34
N LYS A 177 -11.29 21.04 -1.27
CA LYS A 177 -11.64 19.64 -1.00
C LYS A 177 -10.39 18.82 -1.28
N ARG A 178 -9.75 18.28 -0.25
CA ARG A 178 -8.52 17.48 -0.38
C ARG A 178 -8.78 16.03 -0.07
N MET A 179 -8.21 15.14 -0.86
CA MET A 179 -8.15 13.71 -0.59
C MET A 179 -6.70 13.28 -0.50
N TYR A 180 -6.31 12.67 0.60
CA TYR A 180 -5.03 11.99 0.75
C TYR A 180 -5.21 10.56 0.31
N VAL A 181 -4.22 9.99 -0.38
CA VAL A 181 -4.05 8.55 -0.56
C VAL A 181 -2.68 8.20 0.01
N LEU A 182 -2.63 7.37 1.04
CA LEU A 182 -1.44 7.13 1.85
C LEU A 182 -1.19 5.63 2.05
N SER A 183 0.09 5.26 2.09
CA SER A 183 0.61 4.04 2.71
C SER A 183 1.37 4.43 3.96
N ALA A 184 1.23 3.64 5.03
CA ALA A 184 1.89 3.86 6.31
C ALA A 184 3.39 3.47 6.32
N GLY A 185 3.92 3.08 5.16
CA GLY A 185 5.34 2.82 5.01
C GLY A 185 5.85 1.63 5.82
N PRO A 186 7.19 1.49 5.91
CA PRO A 186 7.85 0.45 6.69
C PRO A 186 7.37 0.37 8.15
N ASN A 187 7.25 1.51 8.84
CA ASN A 187 6.96 1.53 10.26
C ASN A 187 5.49 1.13 10.59
N GLY A 188 4.58 1.22 9.60
CA GLY A 188 3.17 0.91 9.78
C GLY A 188 2.38 1.92 10.56
N ARG A 189 2.85 3.15 10.62
CA ARG A 189 2.27 4.25 11.36
C ARG A 189 2.10 5.39 10.39
N ILE A 190 0.88 5.91 10.33
CA ILE A 190 0.60 7.13 9.58
C ILE A 190 1.10 8.29 10.42
N ASP A 191 2.14 8.95 9.93
CA ASP A 191 2.76 10.13 10.54
C ASP A 191 2.17 11.44 9.98
N THR A 192 1.56 11.39 8.80
CA THR A 192 0.92 12.52 8.12
C THR A 192 -0.29 13.02 8.91
N ASP A 193 -0.28 14.27 9.37
CA ASP A 193 -1.42 14.84 10.08
C ASP A 193 -2.63 15.03 9.13
N ARG A 194 -3.80 14.60 9.59
CA ARG A 194 -5.08 14.79 8.89
C ARG A 194 -5.43 16.27 8.69
N ASP A 195 -4.98 17.14 9.59
CA ASP A 195 -5.32 18.56 9.62
C ASP A 195 -4.21 19.41 8.96
N SER A 196 -3.19 18.74 8.40
CA SER A 196 -2.11 19.38 7.64
C SER A 196 -2.67 20.25 6.51
N THR A 197 -2.29 21.53 6.51
CA THR A 197 -2.79 22.52 5.55
C THR A 197 -1.80 22.81 4.41
N ALA A 198 -0.54 22.41 4.55
CA ALA A 198 0.49 22.58 3.52
C ALA A 198 0.40 21.50 2.43
N THR A 199 0.87 21.82 1.22
CA THR A 199 0.87 20.92 0.06
C THR A 199 2.07 19.95 0.03
N THR A 200 2.92 19.98 1.05
CA THR A 200 4.24 19.31 1.11
C THR A 200 4.43 18.38 2.30
N GLU A 201 3.41 18.15 3.12
CA GLU A 201 3.54 17.52 4.45
C GLU A 201 3.08 16.06 4.48
N ILE A 202 3.54 15.24 3.53
CA ILE A 202 3.57 13.80 3.82
C ILE A 202 4.72 13.62 4.81
N ALA A 203 4.38 13.27 6.05
CA ALA A 203 5.33 13.27 7.16
C ALA A 203 5.93 11.88 7.39
N GLY A 204 7.11 11.84 8.01
CA GLY A 204 7.75 10.59 8.41
C GLY A 204 8.15 9.72 7.22
N ASP A 205 7.85 8.42 7.30
CA ASP A 205 8.04 7.42 6.23
C ASP A 205 6.76 7.09 5.46
N ASP A 206 5.71 7.92 5.62
CA ASP A 206 4.50 7.80 4.83
C ASP A 206 4.79 8.02 3.34
N ILE A 207 4.06 7.29 2.51
CA ILE A 207 4.14 7.40 1.06
C ILE A 207 2.77 7.72 0.55
N GLY A 208 2.63 8.83 -0.17
CA GLY A 208 1.31 9.33 -0.46
C GLY A 208 1.21 10.34 -1.59
N MET A 209 -0.03 10.72 -1.89
CA MET A 209 -0.33 11.85 -2.76
C MET A 209 -1.53 12.63 -2.22
N ILE A 210 -1.51 13.93 -2.47
CA ILE A 210 -2.61 14.84 -2.14
C ILE A 210 -3.35 15.18 -3.43
N LEU A 211 -4.62 14.83 -3.49
CA LEU A 211 -5.55 15.26 -4.52
C LEU A 211 -6.24 16.54 -4.02
N SER A 212 -5.82 17.68 -4.54
CA SER A 212 -6.45 18.97 -4.23
C SER A 212 -7.39 19.40 -5.35
N GLN A 213 -8.55 19.94 -4.98
CA GLN A 213 -9.40 20.72 -5.87
C GLN A 213 -9.19 22.21 -5.55
N GLN A 214 -8.58 22.96 -6.47
CA GLN A 214 -8.67 24.43 -6.44
C GLN A 214 -10.11 24.81 -6.77
N LYS A 215 -10.75 25.58 -5.89
CA LYS A 215 -12.05 26.19 -6.15
C LYS A 215 -11.91 27.31 -7.17
#